data_AF-A0A8K0SGG9-F1
#
_entry.id   AF-A0A8K0SGG9-F1
#
_cell.length_a   1.000
_cell.length_b   1.000
_cell.length_c   1.000
_cell.angle_alpha   90.00
_cell.angle_beta   90.00
_cell.angle_gamma   90.00
#
_symmetry.space_group_name_H-M   'P 1'
#
loop_
_entity.id
_entity.type
_entity.pdbx_description
1 polymer ?
#
loop_
_entity_poly.entity_id
_entity_poly.type
_entity_poly.pdbx_seq_one_letter_code
_entity_poly.pdbx_strand_id
1 'polypeptide(L)'
;MAKGDDATAGIEERDIESHRFPPDPINNRRVQYQGEYILVFNEETEEQRLLEEKVGEYKPFDVPKGFTTYIRGCKRVCFDKT
;
A
#
# COMPACT_ATOMS: atom_id res chain seq x y z
N MET A 1 -20.83 7.25 -3.55
CA MET A 1 -19.82 6.42 -2.89
C MET A 1 -18.48 7.10 -3.12
N ALA A 2 -17.72 7.37 -2.05
CA ALA A 2 -16.45 8.08 -2.19
C ALA A 2 -15.41 7.15 -2.83
N LYS A 3 -14.57 7.70 -3.71
CA LYS A 3 -13.50 6.94 -4.37
C LYS A 3 -12.55 6.42 -3.26
N GLY A 4 -12.49 5.11 -3.05
CA GLY A 4 -11.57 4.49 -2.06
C GLY A 4 -12.22 3.80 -0.86
N ASP A 5 -13.55 3.84 -0.69
CA ASP A 5 -14.22 3.06 0.37
C ASP A 5 -14.01 1.55 0.18
N ASP A 6 -14.13 1.05 -1.06
CA ASP A 6 -13.97 -0.38 -1.37
C ASP A 6 -12.53 -0.87 -1.10
N ALA A 7 -11.53 -0.06 -1.45
CA ALA A 7 -10.12 -0.31 -1.13
C ALA A 7 -9.86 -0.34 0.38
N THR A 8 -10.55 0.52 1.15
CA THR A 8 -10.46 0.57 2.61
C THR A 8 -11.20 -0.61 3.26
N ALA A 9 -12.23 -1.14 2.60
CA ALA A 9 -12.96 -2.34 3.00
C ALA A 9 -12.26 -3.65 2.59
N GLY A 10 -11.06 -3.58 1.96
CA GLY A 10 -10.33 -4.75 1.49
C GLY A 10 -11.00 -5.48 0.32
N ILE A 11 -11.94 -4.83 -0.36
CA ILE A 11 -12.62 -5.37 -1.54
C ILE A 11 -11.69 -5.17 -2.74
N GLU A 12 -11.38 -6.26 -3.45
CA GLU A 12 -10.56 -6.22 -4.65
C GLU A 12 -11.24 -5.40 -5.74
N GLU A 13 -10.63 -4.27 -6.13
CA GLU A 13 -11.14 -3.42 -7.19
C GLU A 13 -10.75 -4.01 -8.55
N ARG A 14 -11.66 -4.78 -9.15
CA ARG A 14 -11.42 -5.56 -10.38
C ARG A 14 -10.97 -4.75 -11.61
N ASP A 15 -11.26 -3.45 -11.63
CA ASP A 15 -10.97 -2.56 -12.77
C ASP A 15 -9.79 -1.61 -12.53
N ILE A 16 -9.07 -1.76 -11.41
CA ILE A 16 -7.98 -0.85 -11.05
C ILE A 16 -6.73 -1.66 -10.75
N GLU A 17 -5.66 -1.37 -11.48
CA GLU A 17 -4.36 -1.99 -11.24
C GLU A 17 -3.91 -1.71 -9.81
N SER A 18 -3.86 -2.77 -9.02
CA SER A 18 -3.51 -2.71 -7.61
C SER A 18 -2.46 -3.77 -7.28
N HIS A 19 -1.71 -3.54 -6.22
CA HIS A 19 -0.74 -4.48 -5.70
C HIS A 19 -0.88 -4.54 -4.18
N ARG A 20 -0.92 -5.76 -3.66
CA ARG A 20 -0.92 -6.02 -2.23
C ARG A 20 0.34 -6.78 -1.87
N PHE A 21 1.00 -6.33 -0.81
CA PHE A 21 2.18 -6.99 -0.28
C PHE A 21 1.91 -7.44 1.14
N PRO A 22 2.11 -8.74 1.45
CA PRO A 22 1.86 -9.28 2.77
C PRO A 22 2.80 -8.62 3.79
N PRO A 23 2.47 -8.60 5.09
CA PRO A 23 3.32 -8.01 6.12
C PRO A 23 4.63 -8.80 6.27
N ASP A 24 5.70 -8.12 6.71
CA ASP A 24 6.92 -8.78 7.18
C ASP A 24 6.94 -8.72 8.71
N PRO A 25 6.91 -9.86 9.41
CA PRO A 25 6.81 -9.87 10.86
C PRO A 25 8.11 -9.45 11.57
N ILE A 26 9.24 -9.43 10.87
CA ILE A 26 10.58 -9.27 11.44
C ILE A 26 11.12 -7.87 11.15
N ASN A 27 11.05 -7.42 9.90
CA ASN A 27 11.75 -6.24 9.41
C ASN A 27 10.80 -5.14 8.95
N ASN A 28 11.19 -3.88 9.19
CA ASN A 28 10.64 -2.76 8.42
C ASN A 28 11.09 -2.92 6.97
N ARG A 29 10.25 -2.50 6.03
CA ARG A 29 10.54 -2.62 4.60
C ARG A 29 10.41 -1.28 3.92
N ARG A 30 11.06 -1.14 2.76
CA ARG A 30 10.93 0.03 1.91
C ARG A 30 10.32 -0.36 0.58
N VAL A 31 9.26 0.35 0.21
CA VAL A 31 8.57 0.20 -1.07
C VAL A 31 8.85 1.42 -1.90
N GLN A 32 9.32 1.22 -3.12
CA GLN A 32 9.38 2.27 -4.13
C GLN A 32 8.07 2.25 -4.90
N TYR A 33 7.38 3.39 -4.98
CA TYR A 33 6.01 3.44 -5.50
C TYR A 33 5.74 4.68 -6.37
N GLN A 34 4.98 4.49 -7.44
CA GLN A 34 4.31 5.52 -8.24
C GLN A 34 2.88 5.06 -8.59
N GLY A 35 1.88 5.88 -8.28
CA GLY A 35 0.47 5.56 -8.56
C GLY A 35 -0.55 6.49 -7.88
N GLU A 36 -1.81 6.03 -7.79
CA GLU A 36 -2.90 6.85 -7.25
C GLU A 36 -3.01 6.86 -5.73
N TYR A 37 -2.69 5.77 -5.04
CA TYR A 37 -2.89 5.66 -3.60
C TYR A 37 -2.06 4.55 -2.96
N ILE A 38 -1.52 4.78 -1.76
CA ILE A 38 -0.86 3.76 -0.92
C ILE A 38 -1.44 3.75 0.50
N LEU A 39 -1.83 2.56 0.94
CA LEU A 39 -2.30 2.24 2.28
C LEU A 39 -1.35 1.27 2.94
N VAL A 40 -1.09 1.50 4.22
CA VAL A 40 -0.48 0.49 5.10
C VAL A 40 -1.42 0.21 6.25
N PHE A 41 -1.68 -1.06 6.51
CA PHE A 41 -2.56 -1.48 7.58
C PHE A 41 -1.99 -2.70 8.31
N ASN A 42 -2.23 -2.76 9.61
CA ASN A 42 -1.90 -3.89 10.45
C ASN A 42 -3.19 -4.66 10.76
N GLU A 43 -3.25 -5.91 10.34
CA GLU A 43 -4.44 -6.76 10.54
C GLU A 43 -4.66 -7.16 12.00
N GLU A 44 -3.59 -7.26 12.80
CA GLU A 44 -3.67 -7.69 14.20
C GLU A 44 -4.18 -6.57 15.10
N THR A 45 -3.75 -5.33 14.84
CA THR A 45 -4.14 -4.16 15.64
C THR A 45 -5.27 -3.35 15.03
N GLU A 46 -5.74 -3.74 13.84
CA GLU A 46 -6.67 -2.98 12.98
C GLU A 46 -6.19 -1.54 12.70
N GLU A 47 -4.89 -1.28 12.87
CA GLU A 47 -4.32 0.04 12.68
C GLU A 47 -4.14 0.32 11.19
N GLN A 48 -4.83 1.35 10.70
CA GLN A 48 -4.71 1.80 9.32
C GLN A 48 -3.99 3.15 9.25
N ARG A 49 -3.04 3.25 8.33
CA ARG A 49 -2.35 4.49 7.98
C ARG A 49 -2.46 4.73 6.49
N LEU A 50 -3.29 5.70 6.13
CA LEU A 50 -3.23 6.30 4.80
C LEU A 50 -1.97 7.16 4.75
N LEU A 51 -1.05 6.82 3.87
CA LEU A 51 0.20 7.58 3.75
C LEU A 51 0.06 8.69 2.72
N GLU A 52 -0.24 8.34 1.46
CA GLU A 52 -0.21 9.30 0.36
C GLU A 52 -1.17 8.98 -0.79
N GLU A 53 -1.60 10.04 -1.47
CA GLU A 53 -2.44 10.00 -2.66
C GLU A 53 -1.76 10.69 -3.85
N LYS A 54 -2.05 10.23 -5.06
CA LYS A 54 -1.60 10.77 -6.36
C LYS A 54 -0.09 10.97 -6.44
N VAL A 55 0.64 9.93 -6.11
CA VAL A 55 2.11 9.87 -6.18
C VAL A 55 2.54 9.80 -7.65
N GLY A 56 2.76 10.98 -8.25
CA GLY A 56 3.17 11.14 -9.64
C GLY A 56 4.63 10.78 -9.92
N GLU A 57 5.47 10.77 -8.89
CA GLU A 57 6.90 10.46 -8.97
C GLU A 57 7.21 9.12 -8.30
N TYR A 58 8.16 8.38 -8.84
CA TYR A 58 8.59 7.11 -8.24
C TYR A 58 9.50 7.38 -7.05
N LYS A 59 9.01 7.14 -5.83
CA LYS A 59 9.72 7.50 -4.60
C LYS A 59 9.61 6.43 -3.50
N PRO A 60 10.55 6.41 -2.52
CA PRO A 60 10.55 5.43 -1.46
C PRO A 60 9.54 5.74 -0.36
N PHE A 61 8.99 4.68 0.23
CA PHE A 61 8.08 4.68 1.35
C PHE A 61 8.48 3.63 2.37
N ASP A 62 8.56 4.02 3.64
CA ASP A 62 8.90 3.13 4.74
C ASP A 62 7.63 2.49 5.31
N VAL A 63 7.61 1.16 5.32
CA VAL A 63 6.53 0.30 5.80
C VAL A 63 6.99 -0.36 7.10
N PRO A 64 6.32 -0.11 8.24
CA PRO A 64 6.68 -0.75 9.50
C PRO A 64 6.49 -2.27 9.43
N LYS A 65 7.29 -3.01 10.20
CA LYS A 65 7.10 -4.45 10.39
C LYS A 65 5.68 -4.75 10.87
N GLY A 66 5.11 -5.86 10.40
CA GLY A 66 3.74 -6.28 10.70
C GLY A 66 2.67 -5.57 9.87
N PHE A 67 3.00 -4.57 9.05
CA PHE A 67 2.02 -3.89 8.20
C PHE A 67 1.98 -4.47 6.79
N THR A 68 0.76 -4.74 6.34
CA THR A 68 0.40 -5.03 4.95
C THR A 68 0.41 -3.73 4.16
N THR A 69 0.93 -3.75 2.94
CA THR A 69 0.88 -2.61 2.02
C THR A 69 -0.12 -2.89 0.91
N TYR A 70 -1.03 -1.96 0.66
CA TYR A 70 -1.92 -1.97 -0.48
C TYR A 70 -1.70 -0.72 -1.31
N ILE A 71 -1.56 -0.92 -2.61
CA ILE A 71 -1.27 0.13 -3.58
C ILE A 71 -2.32 0.07 -4.67
N ARG A 72 -2.91 1.21 -5.00
CA ARG A 72 -3.97 1.35 -6.00
C ARG A 72 -3.55 2.29 -7.13
N GLY A 73 -3.96 1.97 -8.35
CA GLY A 73 -3.55 2.68 -9.56
C GLY A 73 -2.04 2.60 -9.76
N CYS A 74 -1.47 1.44 -9.44
CA CYS A 74 -0.04 1.22 -9.45
C CYS A 74 0.49 1.32 -10.89
N LYS A 75 1.39 2.27 -11.15
CA LYS A 75 2.11 2.33 -12.43
C LYS A 75 3.46 1.62 -12.35
N ARG A 76 4.14 1.75 -11.20
CA ARG A 76 5.41 1.09 -10.90
C ARG A 76 5.53 0.83 -9.40
N VAL A 77 5.98 -0.37 -9.05
CA VAL A 77 6.27 -0.75 -7.66
C VAL A 77 7.45 -1.72 -7.56
N CYS A 78 8.29 -1.55 -6.54
CA CYS A 78 9.34 -2.50 -6.19
C CYS A 78 9.57 -2.52 -4.67
N PHE A 79 9.75 -3.70 -4.08
CA PHE A 79 10.32 -3.81 -2.73
C PHE A 79 11.83 -3.76 -2.82
N ASP A 80 12.45 -2.90 -2.03
CA ASP A 80 13.89 -2.99 -1.83
C ASP A 80 14.17 -4.23 -0.97
N LYS A 81 14.88 -5.21 -1.52
CA LYS A 81 15.34 -6.39 -0.78
C LYS A 81 16.60 -6.00 -0.02
N THR A 82 16.43 -5.31 1.10
CA THR A 82 17.50 -5.15 2.10
C THR A 82 17.57 -6.36 3.01
#